data_AF-A0A453GEJ5-F1
#
_entry.id   AF-A0A453GEJ5-F1
#
_cell.length_a   1.000
_cell.length_b   1.000
_cell.length_c   1.000
_cell.angle_alpha   90.00
_cell.angle_beta   90.00
_cell.angle_gamma   90.00
#
_symmetry.space_group_name_H-M   'P 1'
#
loop_
_entity.id
_entity.type
_entity.pdbx_description
1 polymer ?
#
loop_
_entity_poly.entity_id
_entity_poly.type
_entity_poly.pdbx_seq_one_letter_code
_entity_poly.pdbx_strand_id
1 'polypeptide(L)' 'MLRDRHPWGNAPGAAANRVALEACVQARNEGRDLAREGNEIIMVIRKRMRMWPMG' A
#
# COMPACT_ATOMS: atom_id res chain seq x y z
N MET A 1 26.76 0.86 11.18
CA MET A 1 25.70 -0.14 11.00
C MET A 1 24.35 0.57 10.89
N LEU A 2 24.02 1.13 9.73
CA LEU A 2 22.70 1.69 9.47
C LEU A 2 21.94 0.65 8.64
N ARG A 3 20.88 0.08 9.22
CA ARG A 3 19.97 -0.83 8.49
C ARG A 3 19.43 -0.06 7.29
N ASP A 4 19.73 -0.53 6.09
CA ASP A 4 19.15 -0.06 4.84
C ASP A 4 17.62 -0.03 4.96
N ARG A 5 17.10 1.17 5.23
CA ARG A 5 15.66 1.42 5.20
C ARG A 5 15.25 1.38 3.73
N HIS A 6 14.20 0.60 3.47
CA HIS A 6 13.39 0.46 2.25
C HIS A 6 13.89 1.22 1.01
N PRO A 7 14.06 0.55 -0.17
CA PRO A 7 14.81 1.01 -1.34
C PRO A 7 14.44 2.39 -1.93
N TRP A 8 13.38 3.03 -1.46
CA TRP A 8 12.94 4.34 -1.93
C TRP A 8 12.87 5.43 -0.82
N GLY A 9 13.34 5.16 0.41
CA GLY A 9 13.33 6.13 1.51
C GLY A 9 11.95 6.30 2.20
N ASN A 10 11.82 7.30 3.08
CA ASN A 10 10.66 7.46 3.97
C ASN A 10 9.39 8.02 3.27
N ALA A 11 9.57 8.79 2.19
CA ALA A 11 8.47 9.42 1.44
C ALA A 11 7.55 8.42 0.69
N PRO A 12 8.08 7.46 -0.09
CA PRO A 12 7.25 6.43 -0.72
C PRO A 12 6.69 5.42 0.28
N GLY A 13 7.34 5.22 1.43
CA GLY A 13 6.74 4.47 2.54
C GLY A 13 5.47 5.14 3.08
N ALA A 14 5.49 6.47 3.23
CA ALA A 14 4.29 7.24 3.62
C ALA A 14 3.20 7.22 2.54
N ALA A 15 3.57 7.32 1.26
CA ALA A 15 2.64 7.17 0.15
C ALA A 15 2.00 5.77 0.10
N ALA A 16 2.78 4.71 0.37
CA ALA A 16 2.30 3.34 0.47
C ALA A 16 1.26 3.18 1.58
N ASN A 17 1.51 3.75 2.75
CA ASN A 17 0.57 3.72 3.87
C ASN A 17 -0.73 4.47 3.54
N ARG A 18 -0.65 5.61 2.84
CA ARG A 18 -1.82 6.39 2.42
C ARG A 18 -2.67 5.63 1.40
N VAL A 19 -2.06 5.10 0.35
CA VAL A 19 -2.75 4.31 -0.68
C VAL A 19 -3.35 3.03 -0.09
N ALA A 20 -2.65 2.40 0.87
CA ALA A 20 -3.16 1.23 1.55
C ALA A 20 -4.40 1.52 2.38
N LEU A 21 -4.40 2.63 3.12
CA LEU A 21 -5.54 3.04 3.91
C LEU A 21 -6.74 3.40 3.04
N GLU A 22 -6.54 4.14 1.95
CA GLU A 22 -7.61 4.49 1.00
C GLU A 22 -8.24 3.24 0.36
N ALA A 23 -7.43 2.24 -0.02
CA ALA A 23 -7.92 0.98 -0.57
C ALA A 23 -8.70 0.15 0.45
N CYS A 24 -8.22 0.05 1.70
CA CYS A 24 -8.95 -0.63 2.77
C CYS A 24 -10.27 0.08 3.11
N VAL A 25 -10.28 1.42 3.10
CA VAL A 25 -11.47 2.22 3.34
C VAL A 25 -12.52 2.02 2.24
N GLN A 26 -12.11 1.98 0.97
CA GLN A 26 -13.01 1.66 -0.15
C GLN A 26 -13.57 0.24 -0.03
N ALA A 27 -12.71 -0.76 0.18
CA ALA A 27 -13.15 -2.15 0.31
C ALA A 27 -14.14 -2.33 1.49
N ARG A 28 -13.89 -1.69 2.63
CA ARG A 28 -14.84 -1.67 3.75
C ARG A 28 -16.17 -1.02 3.36
N ASN A 29 -16.14 0.11 2.66
CA ASN A 29 -17.35 0.82 2.24
C ASN A 29 -18.16 0.02 1.20
N GLU A 30 -17.50 -0.81 0.40
CA GLU A 30 -18.13 -1.78 -0.52
C GLU A 30 -18.67 -3.04 0.20
N GLY A 31 -18.52 -3.13 1.52
CA GLY A 31 -18.95 -4.29 2.32
C GLY A 31 -18.03 -5.50 2.21
N ARG A 32 -16.79 -5.30 1.73
CA ARG A 32 -15.81 -6.37 1.53
C ARG A 32 -15.15 -6.75 2.86
N ASP A 33 -14.83 -8.04 3.00
CA ASP A 33 -14.24 -8.56 4.24
C ASP A 33 -12.72 -8.32 4.24
N LEU A 34 -12.29 -7.24 4.89
CA LEU A 34 -10.89 -6.88 5.04
C LEU A 34 -10.04 -7.98 5.72
N ALA A 35 -10.63 -8.83 6.57
CA ALA A 35 -9.89 -9.89 7.25
C ALA A 35 -9.52 -11.03 6.28
N ARG A 36 -10.34 -11.26 5.26
CA ARG A 36 -10.07 -12.28 4.21
C ARG A 36 -9.35 -11.69 3.00
N GLU A 37 -9.70 -10.47 2.61
CA GLU A 37 -9.22 -9.84 1.38
C GLU A 37 -8.02 -8.90 1.58
N GLY A 38 -7.60 -8.66 2.83
CA GLY A 38 -6.49 -7.75 3.16
C GLY A 38 -5.19 -8.09 2.42
N ASN A 39 -4.90 -9.38 2.22
CA ASN A 39 -3.74 -9.82 1.44
C ASN A 39 -3.84 -9.47 -0.05
N GLU A 40 -5.03 -9.58 -0.64
CA GLU A 40 -5.26 -9.19 -2.03
C GLU A 40 -5.18 -7.68 -2.20
N ILE A 41 -5.74 -6.92 -1.26
CA ILE A 41 -5.66 -5.46 -1.22
C ILE A 41 -4.18 -5.02 -1.14
N ILE A 42 -3.39 -5.61 -0.24
CA ILE A 42 -1.94 -5.36 -0.14
C ILE A 42 -1.21 -5.71 -1.45
N MET A 43 -1.57 -6.81 -2.11
CA MET A 43 -0.97 -7.19 -3.39
C MET A 43 -1.29 -6.20 -4.51
N VAL A 44 -2.51 -5.68 -4.57
CA VAL A 44 -2.91 -4.64 -5.52
C VAL A 44 -2.13 -3.36 -5.27
N ILE A 45 -2.02 -2.93 -4.00
CA ILE A 45 -1.22 -1.76 -3.62
C ILE A 45 0.25 -1.96 -3.99
N ARG A 46 0.83 -3.13 -3.71
CA ARG A 46 2.20 -3.47 -4.09
C ARG A 46 2.41 -3.40 -5.60
N LYS A 47 1.46 -3.91 -6.39
CA LYS A 47 1.50 -3.85 -7.85
C LYS A 47 1.37 -2.41 -8.35
N ARG A 48 0.51 -1.60 -7.72
CA ARG A 48 0.31 -0.18 -8.02
C ARG A 48 1.55 0.66 -7.72
N MET A 49 2.17 0.44 -6.56
CA MET A 49 3.45 1.04 -6.15
C MET A 49 4.57 0.75 -7.15
N ARG A 50 4.62 -0.47 -7.69
CA ARG A 50 5.61 -0.85 -8.70
C ARG A 50 5.46 -0.13 -10.04
N MET A 51 4.28 0.45 -10.30
CA MET A 51 3.97 1.21 -11.51
C MET A 51 3.81 2.71 -11.24
N TRP A 52 4.16 3.19 -10.04
CA TRP A 52 4.03 4.59 -9.70
C TRP A 52 5.01 5.41 -10.54
N PRO A 53 4.56 6.39 -11.34
CA PRO A 53 5.47 7.26 -12.05
C PRO A 53 6.15 8.13 -10.99
N MET A 54 7.45 7.90 -10.78
CA MET A 54 8.28 8.84 -10.02
C MET A 54 8.28 10.15 -10.83
N GLY A 55 7.47 11.11 -10.39
CA GLY A 55 7.62 12.51 -10.77
C GLY A 55 8.81 13.11 -10.04
#